data_AF-A0A7R9U1E9-F1
#
_entry.id   AF-A0A7R9U1E9-F1
#
_cell.length_a   1.000
_cell.length_b   1.000
_cell.length_c   1.000
_cell.angle_alpha   90.00
_cell.angle_beta   90.00
_cell.angle_gamma   90.00
#
_symmetry.space_group_name_H-M   'P 1'
#
loop_
_entity.id
_entity.type
_entity.pdbx_description
1 polymer ?
#
loop_
_entity_poly.entity_id
_entity_poly.type
_entity_poly.pdbx_seq_one_letter_code
_entity_poly.pdbx_strand_id
1 'polypeptide(L)'
;QGKILRVQPATDPSTVLWENLEYSLASRTRRKSFSMTIALLALFVSLVVGVAARIYQQEAVIEGGDDVCPDDFGELSKDDRRNAAEQDPEIIHCYCDRLPDHEREHDGLCQEYEQAKRVATMLMFAAAMITVATNFAVEGLMVYMARYEKHHSKDNLEQSLFRRVFFLKALNLGVLPLLYNLRVVQEVTGNEQVQVPEDFNTLWYETTGGLIMLNMLANICAPHVYKFFLLWRKYKRIDDILQSTDVALTQRELNDAFLGPDFDISLRYAQIIATIFVCMMYSAGMPMLNVICFLSMLIFYWVDKLMFLRLWRTPPYYSARLGKAATSLLDYAALVHVGMAIWMLGNDE
;
A
#
# COMPACT_ATOMS: atom_id res chain seq x y z
N GLN A 1 14.41 34.36 35.79
CA GLN A 1 13.30 34.06 34.86
C GLN A 1 12.81 32.65 35.16
N GLY A 2 11.60 32.51 35.71
CA GLY A 2 11.04 31.22 36.10
C GLY A 2 10.46 30.48 34.89
N LYS A 3 10.68 29.17 34.79
CA LYS A 3 9.99 28.32 33.81
C LYS A 3 8.55 28.11 34.29
N ILE A 4 7.56 28.41 33.46
CA ILE A 4 6.14 28.18 33.75
C ILE A 4 5.90 26.67 33.86
N LEU A 5 5.32 26.22 34.97
CA LEU A 5 4.94 24.82 35.16
C LEU A 5 3.79 24.47 34.21
N ARG A 6 4.03 23.47 33.35
CA ARG A 6 3.01 22.97 32.43
C ARG A 6 2.34 21.75 33.07
N VAL A 7 1.11 21.93 33.53
CA VAL A 7 0.30 20.86 34.12
C VAL A 7 -0.60 20.26 33.05
N GLN A 8 -0.73 18.94 33.04
CA GLN A 8 -1.65 18.21 32.18
C GLN A 8 -2.50 17.28 33.05
N PRO A 9 -3.77 17.04 32.70
CA PRO A 9 -4.59 16.07 33.40
C PRO A 9 -3.95 14.69 33.32
N ALA A 10 -3.84 14.02 34.47
CA ALA A 10 -3.29 12.69 34.55
C ALA A 10 -4.17 11.69 33.78
N THR A 11 -3.53 10.76 33.07
CA THR A 11 -4.22 9.62 32.47
C THR A 11 -4.56 8.58 33.54
N ASP A 12 -5.45 7.64 33.21
CA ASP A 12 -5.79 6.52 34.10
C ASP A 12 -4.50 5.80 34.57
N PRO A 13 -4.33 5.53 35.88
CA PRO A 13 -3.13 4.90 36.43
C PRO A 13 -2.73 3.59 35.74
N SER A 14 -3.69 2.81 35.24
CA SER A 14 -3.45 1.55 34.53
C SER A 14 -2.81 1.73 33.14
N THR A 15 -2.92 2.93 32.57
CA THR A 15 -2.38 3.29 31.25
C THR A 15 -1.06 4.04 31.32
N VAL A 16 -0.65 4.50 32.51
CA VAL A 16 0.59 5.26 32.70
C VAL A 16 1.79 4.34 32.50
N LEU A 17 2.74 4.80 31.68
CA LEU A 17 4.03 4.15 31.47
C LEU A 17 5.06 4.81 32.39
N TRP A 18 5.12 4.33 33.63
CA TRP A 18 5.91 4.93 34.72
C TRP A 18 7.39 5.11 34.37
N GLU A 19 7.99 4.10 33.74
CA GLU A 19 9.39 4.11 33.28
C GLU A 19 9.71 5.24 32.29
N ASN A 20 8.70 5.77 31.59
CA ASN A 20 8.90 6.80 30.58
C ASN A 20 8.71 8.22 31.12
N LEU A 21 8.30 8.40 32.38
CA LEU A 21 7.98 9.73 32.94
C LEU A 21 9.22 10.63 33.08
N GLU A 22 10.41 10.05 33.20
CA GLU A 22 11.69 10.77 33.28
C GLU A 22 12.03 11.58 32.02
N TYR A 23 11.45 11.21 30.86
CA TYR A 23 11.82 11.82 29.58
C TYR A 23 11.09 13.15 29.35
N SER A 24 11.88 14.20 29.11
CA SER A 24 11.39 15.52 28.73
C SER A 24 10.66 15.52 27.38
N LEU A 25 9.81 16.54 27.14
CA LEU A 25 9.11 16.71 25.86
C LEU A 25 10.10 16.81 24.68
N ALA A 26 11.19 17.56 24.81
CA ALA A 26 12.17 17.73 23.74
C ALA A 26 12.84 16.41 23.32
N SER A 27 13.22 15.58 24.31
CA SER A 27 13.80 14.25 24.05
C SER A 27 12.81 13.35 23.30
N ARG A 28 11.54 13.33 23.72
CA ARG A 28 10.49 12.52 23.07
C ARG A 28 10.18 13.01 21.67
N THR A 29 10.07 14.31 21.45
CA THR A 29 9.82 14.87 20.10
C THR A 29 10.97 14.53 19.16
N ARG A 30 12.23 14.67 19.59
CA ARG A 30 13.39 14.27 18.77
C ARG A 30 13.35 12.79 18.39
N ARG A 31 13.00 11.91 19.33
CA ARG A 31 12.85 10.46 19.07
C ARG A 31 11.74 10.16 18.06
N LYS A 32 10.61 10.87 18.16
CA LYS A 32 9.49 10.78 17.19
C LYS A 32 9.86 11.27 15.81
N SER A 33 10.57 12.39 15.71
CA SER A 33 11.07 12.90 14.43
C SER A 33 12.03 11.90 13.79
N PHE A 34 12.98 11.35 14.56
CA PHE A 34 13.91 10.34 14.07
C PHE A 34 13.19 9.08 13.55
N SER A 35 12.23 8.53 14.30
CA SER A 35 11.48 7.36 13.83
C SER A 35 10.63 7.66 12.60
N MET A 36 10.09 8.87 12.48
CA MET A 36 9.34 9.29 11.29
C MET A 36 10.25 9.42 10.07
N THR A 37 11.46 9.97 10.24
CA THR A 37 12.45 10.04 9.15
C THR A 37 12.82 8.65 8.64
N ILE A 38 13.07 7.68 9.52
CA ILE A 38 13.38 6.30 9.09
C ILE A 38 12.21 5.68 8.34
N ALA A 39 10.97 5.89 8.81
CA ALA A 39 9.79 5.39 8.11
C ALA A 39 9.60 6.01 6.72
N LEU A 40 9.87 7.32 6.57
CA LEU A 40 9.83 7.99 5.27
C LEU A 40 10.94 7.52 4.33
N LEU A 41 12.13 7.25 4.84
CA LEU A 41 13.22 6.65 4.07
C LEU A 41 12.85 5.23 3.59
N ALA A 42 12.13 4.46 4.39
CA ALA A 42 11.62 3.16 3.95
C ALA A 42 10.61 3.32 2.80
N LEU A 43 9.73 4.33 2.85
CA LEU A 43 8.82 4.65 1.75
C LEU A 43 9.53 5.13 0.48
N PHE A 44 10.67 5.81 0.64
CA PHE A 44 11.47 6.28 -0.50
C PHE A 44 11.95 5.12 -1.40
N VAL A 45 12.21 3.94 -0.83
CA VAL A 45 12.53 2.74 -1.63
C VAL A 45 11.36 2.37 -2.54
N SER A 46 10.13 2.40 -2.03
CA SER A 46 8.92 2.15 -2.83
C SER A 46 8.74 3.21 -3.93
N LEU A 47 9.05 4.48 -3.62
CA LEU A 47 9.03 5.57 -4.59
C LEU A 47 10.01 5.30 -5.74
N VAL A 48 11.27 4.98 -5.45
CA VAL A 48 12.30 4.75 -6.48
C VAL A 48 11.92 3.60 -7.41
N VAL A 49 11.47 2.47 -6.87
CA VAL A 49 11.07 1.32 -7.69
C VAL A 49 9.82 1.64 -8.53
N GLY A 50 8.85 2.38 -7.97
CA GLY A 50 7.67 2.77 -8.73
C GLY A 50 7.97 3.78 -9.85
N VAL A 51 8.88 4.73 -9.63
CA VAL A 51 9.38 5.64 -10.68
C VAL A 51 10.13 4.86 -11.76
N ALA A 52 10.99 3.91 -11.38
CA ALA A 52 11.68 3.06 -12.35
C ALA A 52 10.68 2.26 -13.20
N ALA A 53 9.67 1.64 -12.57
CA ALA A 53 8.62 0.94 -13.31
C ALA A 53 7.86 1.84 -14.29
N ARG A 54 7.61 3.10 -13.92
CA ARG A 54 6.99 4.11 -14.79
C ARG A 54 7.83 4.45 -16.01
N ILE A 55 9.14 4.64 -15.83
CA ILE A 55 10.06 4.96 -16.93
C ILE A 55 10.03 3.86 -17.98
N TYR A 56 10.14 2.59 -17.58
CA TYR A 56 10.07 1.47 -18.52
C TYR A 56 8.68 1.27 -19.14
N GLN A 57 7.60 1.64 -18.43
CA GLN A 57 6.25 1.63 -19.00
C GLN A 57 6.12 2.69 -20.10
N GLN A 58 6.72 3.87 -19.95
CA GLN A 58 6.75 4.89 -21.00
C GLN A 58 7.62 4.45 -22.18
N GLU A 59 8.78 3.85 -21.92
CA GLU A 59 9.64 3.30 -22.97
C GLU A 59 8.91 2.24 -23.81
N ALA A 60 8.14 1.35 -23.18
CA ALA A 60 7.32 0.37 -23.90
C ALA A 60 6.25 0.98 -24.80
N VAL A 61 5.74 2.17 -24.45
CA VAL A 61 4.78 2.91 -25.28
C VAL A 61 5.51 3.57 -26.45
N ILE A 62 6.67 4.18 -26.22
CA ILE A 62 7.48 4.79 -27.29
C ILE A 62 7.87 3.76 -28.36
N GLU A 63 8.24 2.54 -27.94
CA GLU A 63 8.61 1.45 -28.88
C GLU A 63 7.40 0.84 -29.63
N GLY A 64 6.18 1.00 -29.08
CA GLY A 64 4.95 0.47 -29.68
C GLY A 64 4.11 1.51 -30.42
N GLY A 65 4.37 2.79 -30.17
CA GLY A 65 3.49 3.89 -30.52
C GLY A 65 2.26 4.01 -29.61
N ASP A 66 1.66 5.20 -29.58
CA ASP A 66 0.46 5.49 -28.78
C ASP A 66 -0.77 5.93 -29.59
N ASP A 67 -0.69 5.93 -30.92
CA ASP A 67 -1.78 6.36 -31.79
C ASP A 67 -2.96 5.38 -31.82
N VAL A 68 -4.16 5.91 -32.05
CA VAL A 68 -5.37 5.08 -32.13
C VAL A 68 -5.30 4.16 -33.34
N CYS A 69 -5.45 2.85 -33.09
CA CYS A 69 -5.52 1.86 -34.16
C CYS A 69 -6.62 2.19 -35.19
N PRO A 70 -6.34 2.17 -36.50
CA PRO A 70 -7.36 2.43 -37.52
C PRO A 70 -8.54 1.46 -37.43
N ASP A 71 -9.77 1.94 -37.64
CA ASP A 71 -11.00 1.16 -37.45
C ASP A 71 -11.01 -0.15 -38.26
N ASP A 72 -10.58 -0.09 -39.53
CA ASP A 72 -10.56 -1.24 -40.45
C ASP A 72 -9.28 -2.09 -40.33
N PHE A 73 -8.37 -1.77 -39.41
CA PHE A 73 -7.08 -2.46 -39.26
C PHE A 73 -7.26 -3.95 -38.93
N GLY A 74 -8.42 -4.32 -38.37
CA GLY A 74 -8.78 -5.72 -38.05
C GLY A 74 -9.25 -6.56 -39.22
N GLU A 75 -9.60 -5.92 -40.33
CA GLU A 75 -10.08 -6.59 -41.53
C GLU A 75 -8.96 -6.82 -42.55
N LEU A 76 -7.87 -6.05 -42.44
CA LEU A 76 -6.67 -6.19 -43.26
C LEU A 76 -6.02 -7.58 -43.10
N SER A 77 -5.34 -8.05 -44.15
CA SER A 77 -4.51 -9.25 -44.06
C SER A 77 -3.32 -9.02 -43.13
N LYS A 78 -2.69 -10.10 -42.64
CA LYS A 78 -1.54 -9.98 -41.73
C LYS A 78 -0.40 -9.15 -42.37
N ASP A 79 -0.12 -9.40 -43.65
CA ASP A 79 0.95 -8.71 -44.37
C ASP A 79 0.62 -7.23 -44.58
N ASP A 80 -0.64 -6.90 -44.85
CA ASP A 80 -1.07 -5.50 -45.00
C ASP A 80 -0.95 -4.73 -43.68
N ARG A 81 -1.29 -5.36 -42.54
CA ARG A 81 -1.09 -4.75 -41.22
C ARG A 81 0.39 -4.51 -40.91
N ARG A 82 1.24 -5.48 -41.25
CA ARG A 82 2.69 -5.37 -41.08
C ARG A 82 3.25 -4.20 -41.90
N ASN A 83 2.83 -4.09 -43.17
CA ASN A 83 3.25 -2.99 -44.04
C ASN A 83 2.78 -1.63 -43.53
N ALA A 84 1.58 -1.55 -42.94
CA ALA A 84 1.08 -0.33 -42.33
C ALA A 84 1.90 0.06 -41.08
N ALA A 85 2.21 -0.89 -40.19
CA ALA A 85 3.05 -0.66 -39.03
C ALA A 85 4.53 -0.36 -39.37
N GLU A 86 5.02 -0.83 -40.52
CA GLU A 86 6.36 -0.43 -41.03
C GLU A 86 6.38 1.00 -41.58
N GLN A 87 5.24 1.49 -42.08
CA GLN A 87 5.11 2.87 -42.60
C GLN A 87 4.87 3.87 -41.47
N ASP A 88 4.16 3.45 -40.44
CA ASP A 88 3.76 4.26 -39.31
C ASP A 88 4.15 3.56 -37.99
N PRO A 89 5.28 3.95 -37.37
CA PRO A 89 5.74 3.39 -36.12
C PRO A 89 4.75 3.58 -34.95
N GLU A 90 3.86 4.58 -35.03
CA GLU A 90 2.93 4.89 -33.94
C GLU A 90 1.80 3.84 -33.79
N ILE A 91 1.65 2.94 -34.76
CA ILE A 91 0.66 1.85 -34.75
C ILE A 91 1.29 0.44 -34.66
N ILE A 92 2.56 0.33 -34.28
CA ILE A 92 3.24 -0.96 -34.10
C ILE A 92 2.50 -1.85 -33.09
N HIS A 93 2.02 -1.26 -31.99
CA HIS A 93 1.25 -1.96 -30.97
C HIS A 93 -0.04 -2.58 -31.54
N CYS A 94 -0.70 -1.90 -32.49
CA CYS A 94 -1.91 -2.40 -33.17
C CYS A 94 -1.67 -3.68 -33.97
N TYR A 95 -0.49 -3.80 -34.60
CA TYR A 95 -0.07 -5.01 -35.30
C TYR A 95 0.34 -6.10 -34.31
N CYS A 96 1.27 -5.79 -33.43
CA CYS A 96 1.90 -6.77 -32.54
C CYS A 96 0.92 -7.37 -31.53
N ASP A 97 0.00 -6.59 -30.96
CA ASP A 97 -0.95 -7.11 -29.95
C ASP A 97 -2.01 -8.04 -30.52
N ARG A 98 -2.17 -8.08 -31.85
CA ARG A 98 -3.09 -9.01 -32.54
C ARG A 98 -2.44 -10.31 -32.99
N LEU A 99 -1.12 -10.42 -32.95
CA LEU A 99 -0.43 -11.66 -33.29
C LEU A 99 -0.54 -12.69 -32.16
N PRO A 100 -0.64 -13.99 -32.48
CA PRO A 100 -0.43 -15.05 -31.50
C PRO A 100 0.97 -14.94 -30.87
N ASP A 101 1.10 -15.27 -29.59
CA ASP A 101 2.36 -15.16 -28.83
C ASP A 101 3.58 -15.77 -29.56
N HIS A 102 3.42 -16.95 -30.16
CA HIS A 102 4.50 -17.66 -30.86
C HIS A 102 4.97 -16.95 -32.14
N GLU A 103 4.08 -16.25 -32.85
CA GLU A 103 4.43 -15.48 -34.05
C GLU A 103 5.03 -14.12 -33.67
N ARG A 104 4.50 -13.49 -32.61
CA ARG A 104 4.95 -12.19 -32.12
C ARG A 104 6.41 -12.22 -31.66
N GLU A 105 6.82 -13.29 -30.99
CA GLU A 105 8.22 -13.46 -30.53
C GLU A 105 9.24 -13.59 -31.66
N HIS A 106 8.80 -14.03 -32.85
CA HIS A 106 9.69 -14.27 -34.00
C HIS A 106 9.58 -13.19 -35.08
N ASP A 107 8.65 -12.23 -34.96
CA ASP A 107 8.52 -11.11 -35.88
C ASP A 107 9.54 -10.02 -35.53
N GLY A 108 10.43 -9.70 -36.48
CA GLY A 108 11.47 -8.70 -36.26
C GLY A 108 10.95 -7.30 -35.96
N LEU A 109 9.73 -6.95 -36.41
CA LEU A 109 9.12 -5.64 -36.13
C LEU A 109 8.61 -5.55 -34.68
N CYS A 110 8.18 -6.67 -34.10
CA CYS A 110 7.60 -6.70 -32.76
C CYS A 110 8.63 -6.95 -31.65
N GLN A 111 9.87 -7.28 -32.00
CA GLN A 111 10.86 -7.77 -31.04
C GLN A 111 11.20 -6.72 -29.97
N GLU A 112 11.39 -5.46 -30.36
CA GLU A 112 11.75 -4.36 -29.45
C GLU A 112 10.57 -3.97 -28.56
N TYR A 113 9.40 -3.69 -29.16
CA TYR A 113 8.15 -3.44 -28.46
C TYR A 113 7.81 -4.55 -27.44
N GLU A 114 7.90 -5.83 -27.84
CA GLU A 114 7.56 -6.94 -26.95
C GLU A 114 8.57 -7.09 -25.80
N GLN A 115 9.86 -6.86 -26.05
CA GLN A 115 10.85 -6.82 -24.98
C GLN A 115 10.57 -5.70 -23.98
N ALA A 116 10.32 -4.48 -24.46
CA ALA A 116 10.01 -3.33 -23.62
C ALA A 116 8.71 -3.57 -22.81
N LYS A 117 7.64 -4.06 -23.45
CA LYS A 117 6.36 -4.39 -22.80
C LYS A 117 6.50 -5.49 -21.75
N ARG A 118 7.29 -6.53 -22.02
CA ARG A 118 7.59 -7.60 -21.03
C ARG A 118 8.30 -7.04 -19.81
N VAL A 119 9.37 -6.25 -20.02
CA VAL A 119 10.13 -5.64 -18.92
C VAL A 119 9.25 -4.70 -18.10
N ALA A 120 8.48 -3.83 -18.76
CA ALA A 120 7.53 -2.92 -18.12
C ALA A 120 6.50 -3.66 -17.26
N THR A 121 5.93 -4.75 -17.79
CA THR A 121 4.94 -5.57 -17.06
C THR A 121 5.56 -6.24 -15.83
N MET A 122 6.75 -6.83 -15.95
CA MET A 122 7.45 -7.43 -14.81
C MET A 122 7.76 -6.41 -13.73
N LEU A 123 8.22 -5.21 -14.12
CA LEU A 123 8.50 -4.12 -13.19
C LEU A 123 7.25 -3.59 -12.51
N MET A 124 6.10 -3.56 -13.19
CA MET A 124 4.82 -3.21 -12.58
C MET A 124 4.43 -4.18 -11.46
N PHE A 125 4.53 -5.48 -11.68
CA PHE A 125 4.29 -6.48 -10.62
C PHE A 125 5.30 -6.36 -9.48
N ALA A 126 6.58 -6.12 -9.79
CA ALA A 126 7.60 -5.88 -8.79
C ALA A 126 7.31 -4.61 -7.96
N ALA A 127 6.86 -3.53 -8.59
CA ALA A 127 6.45 -2.27 -7.96
C ALA A 127 5.25 -2.47 -7.02
N ALA A 128 4.27 -3.28 -7.39
CA ALA A 128 3.16 -3.62 -6.50
C ALA A 128 3.64 -4.44 -5.29
N MET A 129 4.46 -5.46 -5.53
CA MET A 129 5.01 -6.31 -4.47
C MET A 129 5.87 -5.53 -3.46
N ILE A 130 6.75 -4.65 -3.93
CA ILE A 130 7.57 -3.80 -3.04
C ILE A 130 6.70 -2.82 -2.26
N THR A 131 5.62 -2.30 -2.86
CA THR A 131 4.69 -1.41 -2.15
C THR A 131 4.04 -2.14 -0.97
N VAL A 132 3.54 -3.35 -1.20
CA VAL A 132 2.96 -4.21 -0.15
C VAL A 132 4.00 -4.55 0.91
N ALA A 133 5.18 -5.00 0.52
CA ALA A 133 6.27 -5.34 1.44
C ALA A 133 6.68 -4.14 2.31
N THR A 134 6.80 -2.96 1.71
CA THR A 134 7.13 -1.71 2.41
C THR A 134 6.05 -1.34 3.41
N ASN A 135 4.76 -1.54 3.10
CA ASN A 135 3.68 -1.27 4.06
C ASN A 135 3.74 -2.19 5.30
N PHE A 136 4.12 -3.46 5.14
CA PHE A 136 4.37 -4.35 6.28
C PHE A 136 5.63 -3.97 7.05
N ALA A 137 6.71 -3.64 6.33
CA ALA A 137 7.97 -3.23 6.94
C ALA A 137 7.80 -1.95 7.77
N VAL A 138 7.08 -0.95 7.24
CA VAL A 138 6.74 0.28 7.95
C VAL A 138 5.89 0.01 9.18
N GLU A 139 4.89 -0.87 9.10
CA GLU A 139 4.10 -1.25 10.27
C GLU A 139 4.97 -1.86 11.38
N GLY A 140 5.79 -2.86 11.05
CA GLY A 140 6.71 -3.48 12.01
C GLY A 140 7.75 -2.50 12.57
N LEU A 141 8.33 -1.66 11.71
CA LEU A 141 9.27 -0.61 12.10
C LEU A 141 8.61 0.38 13.05
N MET A 142 7.38 0.79 12.77
CA MET A 142 6.63 1.74 13.61
C MET A 142 6.35 1.16 14.99
N VAL A 143 5.94 -0.12 15.08
CA VAL A 143 5.74 -0.80 16.37
C VAL A 143 7.05 -0.88 17.16
N TYR A 144 8.15 -1.25 16.50
CA TYR A 144 9.47 -1.31 17.14
C TYR A 144 9.92 0.06 17.66
N MET A 145 9.85 1.09 16.80
CA MET A 145 10.26 2.45 17.12
C MET A 145 9.35 3.13 18.15
N ALA A 146 8.08 2.76 18.24
CA ALA A 146 7.17 3.37 19.19
C ALA A 146 7.57 3.07 20.66
N ARG A 147 8.30 1.96 20.91
CA ARG A 147 8.95 1.67 22.21
C ARG A 147 10.14 2.60 22.48
N TYR A 148 10.87 2.98 21.43
CA TYR A 148 11.99 3.94 21.50
C TYR A 148 11.53 5.39 21.77
N GLU A 149 10.29 5.73 21.42
CA GLU A 149 9.73 7.09 21.55
C GLU A 149 9.36 7.52 22.97
N LYS A 150 9.31 6.57 23.92
CA LYS A 150 9.09 6.83 25.35
C LYS A 150 7.81 7.63 25.64
N HIS A 151 6.67 7.14 25.16
CA HIS A 151 5.34 7.71 25.47
C HIS A 151 5.01 7.60 26.97
N HIS A 152 4.30 8.59 27.53
CA HIS A 152 3.93 8.60 28.96
C HIS A 152 2.68 7.77 29.27
N SER A 153 1.84 7.47 28.28
CA SER A 153 0.69 6.60 28.44
C SER A 153 0.50 5.68 27.24
N LYS A 154 -0.12 4.52 27.50
CA LYS A 154 -0.50 3.54 26.46
C LYS A 154 -1.48 4.14 25.46
N ASP A 155 -2.49 4.89 25.91
CA ASP A 155 -3.45 5.56 25.02
C ASP A 155 -2.77 6.51 24.01
N ASN A 156 -1.77 7.29 24.47
CA ASN A 156 -1.03 8.19 23.58
C ASN A 156 -0.13 7.43 22.60
N LEU A 157 0.41 6.30 23.02
CA LEU A 157 1.20 5.40 22.19
C LEU A 157 0.32 4.82 21.06
N GLU A 158 -0.82 4.21 21.42
CA GLU A 158 -1.79 3.64 20.48
C GLU A 158 -2.28 4.69 19.47
N GLN A 159 -2.68 5.88 19.93
CA GLN A 159 -3.15 6.95 19.04
C GLN A 159 -2.04 7.50 18.12
N SER A 160 -0.78 7.52 18.59
CA SER A 160 0.37 7.92 17.78
C SER A 160 0.65 6.88 16.69
N LEU A 161 0.66 5.60 17.08
CA LEU A 161 0.84 4.47 16.17
C LEU A 161 -0.23 4.45 15.08
N PHE A 162 -1.51 4.51 15.47
CA PHE A 162 -2.63 4.53 14.54
C PHE A 162 -2.47 5.61 13.47
N ARG A 163 -2.31 6.89 13.89
CA ARG A 163 -2.23 8.01 12.96
C ARG A 163 -1.04 7.87 12.01
N ARG A 164 0.13 7.53 12.53
CA ARG A 164 1.35 7.47 11.72
C ARG A 164 1.34 6.31 10.73
N VAL A 165 0.93 5.13 11.17
CA VAL A 165 0.79 3.96 10.28
C VAL A 165 -0.28 4.23 9.24
N PHE A 166 -1.41 4.85 9.62
CA PHE A 166 -2.45 5.27 8.66
C PHE A 166 -1.87 6.21 7.60
N PHE A 167 -1.24 7.33 8.00
CA PHE A 167 -0.71 8.31 7.05
C PHE A 167 0.38 7.73 6.17
N LEU A 168 1.30 6.94 6.72
CA LEU A 168 2.37 6.30 5.94
C LEU A 168 1.81 5.29 4.93
N LYS A 169 0.78 4.50 5.31
CA LYS A 169 0.12 3.58 4.39
C LYS A 169 -0.68 4.31 3.31
N ALA A 170 -1.45 5.33 3.68
CA ALA A 170 -2.21 6.14 2.73
C ALA A 170 -1.28 6.88 1.74
N LEU A 171 -0.15 7.39 2.23
CA LEU A 171 0.88 7.99 1.39
C LEU A 171 1.44 6.96 0.40
N ASN A 172 1.88 5.79 0.88
CA ASN A 172 2.50 4.78 0.03
C ASN A 172 1.54 4.15 -0.99
N LEU A 173 0.30 3.89 -0.59
CA LEU A 173 -0.70 3.21 -1.42
C LEU A 173 -1.45 4.14 -2.37
N GLY A 174 -1.67 5.39 -1.95
CA GLY A 174 -2.49 6.34 -2.69
C GLY A 174 -1.69 7.47 -3.29
N VAL A 175 -0.88 8.17 -2.48
CA VAL A 175 -0.26 9.43 -2.92
C VAL A 175 1.02 9.20 -3.75
N LEU A 176 1.92 8.32 -3.32
CA LEU A 176 3.19 8.09 -4.05
C LEU A 176 2.99 7.69 -5.52
N PRO A 177 2.05 6.78 -5.88
CA PRO A 177 1.79 6.45 -7.28
C PRO A 177 1.41 7.65 -8.15
N LEU A 178 0.69 8.63 -7.58
CA LEU A 178 0.31 9.86 -8.27
C LEU A 178 1.52 10.79 -8.49
N LEU A 179 2.46 10.82 -7.54
CA LEU A 179 3.65 11.66 -7.63
C LEU A 179 4.59 11.25 -8.78
N TYR A 180 4.47 10.03 -9.30
CA TYR A 180 5.33 9.56 -10.39
C TYR A 180 5.17 10.36 -11.68
N ASN A 181 3.98 10.92 -11.92
CA ASN A 181 3.70 11.68 -13.14
C ASN A 181 3.97 13.18 -12.98
N LEU A 182 4.43 13.61 -11.80
CA LEU A 182 4.83 15.00 -11.61
C LEU A 182 6.07 15.32 -12.46
N ARG A 183 5.97 16.41 -13.22
CA ARG A 183 7.06 16.94 -14.05
C ARG A 183 8.41 17.03 -13.32
N VAL A 184 8.41 17.50 -12.08
CA VAL A 184 9.63 17.62 -11.26
C VAL A 184 10.32 16.26 -11.06
N VAL A 185 9.53 15.19 -10.91
CA VAL A 185 10.09 13.84 -10.75
C VAL A 185 10.72 13.37 -12.06
N GLN A 186 10.04 13.60 -13.19
CA GLN A 186 10.56 13.23 -14.52
C GLN A 186 11.82 14.00 -14.91
N GLU A 187 11.88 15.30 -14.60
CA GLU A 187 13.07 16.15 -14.81
C GLU A 187 14.28 15.65 -14.00
N VAL A 188 14.08 15.29 -12.73
CA VAL A 188 15.16 14.76 -11.88
C VAL A 188 15.65 13.39 -12.37
N THR A 189 14.79 12.59 -12.99
CA THR A 189 15.17 11.28 -13.55
C THR A 189 15.79 11.33 -14.95
N GLY A 190 15.90 12.51 -15.56
CA GLY A 190 16.56 12.69 -16.86
C GLY A 190 15.71 12.35 -18.09
N ASN A 191 14.39 12.26 -17.96
CA ASN A 191 13.46 12.01 -19.08
C ASN A 191 13.01 13.34 -19.72
N GLU A 192 13.95 14.13 -20.25
CA GLU A 192 13.65 15.42 -20.89
C GLU A 192 12.88 15.31 -22.22
N GLN A 193 12.76 14.11 -22.82
CA GLN A 193 12.18 13.92 -24.15
C GLN A 193 10.66 13.65 -24.17
N VAL A 194 10.02 13.52 -23.00
CA VAL A 194 8.61 13.12 -22.93
C VAL A 194 7.73 14.36 -22.82
N GLN A 195 6.87 14.62 -23.81
CA GLN A 195 5.72 15.52 -23.62
C GLN A 195 4.95 15.02 -22.41
N VAL A 196 4.95 15.78 -21.31
CA VAL A 196 4.22 15.40 -20.10
C VAL A 196 2.75 15.29 -20.49
N PRO A 197 2.17 14.08 -20.52
CA PRO A 197 0.78 13.92 -20.92
C PRO A 197 -0.11 14.64 -19.90
N GLU A 198 -1.33 15.00 -20.30
CA GLU A 198 -2.33 15.45 -19.33
C GLU A 198 -2.50 14.39 -18.24
N ASP A 199 -2.68 14.85 -16.99
CA ASP A 199 -2.94 13.95 -15.88
C ASP A 199 -4.21 13.13 -16.18
N PHE A 200 -4.26 11.86 -15.76
CA PHE A 200 -5.45 11.00 -15.93
C PHE A 200 -5.90 10.73 -17.37
N ASN A 201 -4.99 10.74 -18.35
CA ASN A 201 -5.29 10.22 -19.69
C ASN A 201 -5.39 8.68 -19.74
N THR A 202 -5.71 8.11 -20.90
CA THR A 202 -5.79 6.64 -21.10
C THR A 202 -4.53 5.92 -20.62
N LEU A 203 -3.35 6.44 -20.96
CA LEU A 203 -2.06 5.90 -20.53
C LEU A 203 -1.91 5.90 -19.00
N TRP A 204 -2.37 6.95 -18.32
CA TRP A 204 -2.34 7.03 -16.86
C TRP A 204 -3.19 5.92 -16.23
N TYR A 205 -4.38 5.64 -16.76
CA TYR A 205 -5.26 4.59 -16.23
C TYR A 205 -4.68 3.19 -16.44
N GLU A 206 -4.12 2.92 -17.62
CA GLU A 206 -3.48 1.63 -17.91
C GLU A 206 -2.29 1.36 -17.00
N THR A 207 -1.51 2.40 -16.74
CA THR A 207 -0.22 2.24 -16.07
C THR A 207 -0.28 2.58 -14.57
N THR A 208 -0.75 3.77 -14.17
CA THR A 208 -0.90 4.22 -12.77
C THR A 208 -2.15 3.67 -12.11
N GLY A 209 -3.28 3.76 -12.81
CA GLY A 209 -4.53 3.16 -12.36
C GLY A 209 -4.38 1.66 -12.14
N GLY A 210 -3.78 0.95 -13.10
CA GLY A 210 -3.46 -0.48 -12.99
C GLY A 210 -2.61 -0.83 -11.76
N LEU A 211 -1.57 -0.06 -11.46
CA LEU A 211 -0.70 -0.29 -10.29
C LEU A 211 -1.45 -0.07 -8.98
N ILE A 212 -2.26 1.00 -8.88
CA ILE A 212 -3.10 1.28 -7.70
C ILE A 212 -4.10 0.13 -7.49
N MET A 213 -4.76 -0.31 -8.56
CA MET A 213 -5.72 -1.41 -8.52
C MET A 213 -5.07 -2.71 -8.05
N LEU A 214 -3.91 -3.06 -8.60
CA LEU A 214 -3.13 -4.24 -8.21
C LEU A 214 -2.70 -4.18 -6.74
N ASN A 215 -2.25 -3.01 -6.25
CA ASN A 215 -1.91 -2.80 -4.85
C ASN A 215 -3.12 -2.98 -3.93
N MET A 216 -4.30 -2.46 -4.30
CA MET A 216 -5.52 -2.61 -3.50
C MET A 216 -6.01 -4.07 -3.47
N LEU A 217 -5.91 -4.77 -4.60
CA LEU A 217 -6.17 -6.21 -4.66
C LEU A 217 -5.22 -7.00 -3.75
N ALA A 218 -3.91 -6.72 -3.80
CA ALA A 218 -2.94 -7.36 -2.92
C ALA A 218 -3.19 -7.07 -1.44
N ASN A 219 -3.64 -5.85 -1.10
CA ASN A 219 -3.96 -5.42 0.27
C ASN A 219 -5.19 -6.15 0.85
N ILE A 220 -6.06 -6.73 0.01
CA ILE A 220 -7.11 -7.65 0.49
C ILE A 220 -6.45 -8.88 1.11
N CYS A 221 -5.56 -9.55 0.39
CA CYS A 221 -5.10 -10.90 0.76
C CYS A 221 -3.88 -10.87 1.70
N ALA A 222 -2.89 -10.02 1.41
CA ALA A 222 -1.58 -10.07 2.06
C ALA A 222 -1.62 -10.01 3.60
N PRO A 223 -2.46 -9.16 4.24
CA PRO A 223 -2.51 -9.05 5.71
C PRO A 223 -3.07 -10.29 6.39
N HIS A 224 -3.77 -11.15 5.64
CA HIS A 224 -4.33 -12.39 6.16
C HIS A 224 -3.34 -13.53 6.12
N VAL A 225 -2.40 -13.54 5.18
CA VAL A 225 -1.37 -14.59 5.06
C VAL A 225 -0.61 -14.76 6.38
N TYR A 226 -0.14 -13.66 6.97
CA TYR A 226 0.55 -13.69 8.25
C TYR A 226 -0.35 -14.17 9.42
N LYS A 227 -1.62 -13.73 9.47
CA LYS A 227 -2.58 -14.15 10.51
C LYS A 227 -2.84 -15.65 10.46
N PHE A 228 -3.06 -16.20 9.26
CA PHE A 228 -3.25 -17.64 9.06
C PHE A 228 -1.98 -18.44 9.37
N PHE A 229 -0.80 -17.91 9.01
CA PHE A 229 0.47 -18.51 9.42
C PHE A 229 0.63 -18.57 10.95
N LEU A 230 0.29 -17.50 11.67
CA LEU A 230 0.31 -17.49 13.14
C LEU A 230 -0.70 -18.48 13.74
N LEU A 231 -1.89 -18.59 13.15
CA LEU A 231 -2.92 -19.55 13.58
C LEU A 231 -2.43 -20.98 13.39
N TRP A 232 -1.88 -21.31 12.22
CA TRP A 232 -1.28 -22.61 11.95
C TRP A 232 -0.14 -22.92 12.94
N ARG A 233 0.76 -21.97 13.18
CA ARG A 233 1.88 -22.13 14.12
C ARG A 233 1.40 -22.38 15.55
N LYS A 234 0.33 -21.70 15.98
CA LYS A 234 -0.30 -21.92 17.29
C LYS A 234 -0.81 -23.34 17.43
N TYR A 235 -1.61 -23.80 16.47
CA TYR A 235 -2.16 -25.17 16.52
C TYR A 235 -1.07 -26.23 16.43
N LYS A 236 -0.06 -26.03 15.57
CA LYS A 236 1.09 -26.93 15.49
C LYS A 236 1.84 -27.02 16.82
N ARG A 237 2.12 -25.89 17.46
CA ARG A 237 2.78 -25.87 18.77
C ARG A 237 1.97 -26.60 19.85
N ILE A 238 0.65 -26.44 19.85
CA ILE A 238 -0.24 -27.14 20.79
C ILE A 238 -0.19 -28.65 20.54
N ASP A 239 -0.24 -29.07 19.28
CA ASP A 239 -0.18 -30.48 18.90
C ASP A 239 1.17 -31.11 19.29
N ASP A 240 2.28 -30.43 19.00
CA ASP A 240 3.64 -30.84 19.39
C ASP A 240 3.75 -31.02 20.93
N ILE A 241 3.12 -30.14 21.72
CA ILE A 241 3.10 -30.24 23.19
C ILE A 241 2.25 -31.41 23.66
N LEU A 242 1.06 -31.61 23.08
CA LEU A 242 0.14 -32.68 23.49
C LEU A 242 0.67 -34.07 23.12
N GLN A 243 1.47 -34.18 22.06
CA GLN A 243 2.08 -35.44 21.62
C GLN A 243 3.44 -35.72 22.26
N SER A 244 4.08 -34.73 22.90
CA SER A 244 5.39 -34.91 23.49
C SER A 244 5.32 -35.68 24.81
N THR A 245 6.11 -36.75 24.92
CA THR A 245 6.33 -37.49 26.18
C THR A 245 7.44 -36.89 27.05
N ASP A 246 8.24 -35.99 26.48
CA ASP A 246 9.53 -35.55 27.06
C ASP A 246 9.49 -34.11 27.57
N VAL A 247 8.37 -33.39 27.36
CA VAL A 247 8.22 -31.99 27.73
C VAL A 247 7.42 -31.88 29.03
N ALA A 248 8.12 -31.66 30.14
CA ALA A 248 7.50 -31.34 31.43
C ALA A 248 7.24 -29.83 31.53
N LEU A 249 6.00 -29.40 31.28
CA LEU A 249 5.58 -27.99 31.41
C LEU A 249 4.94 -27.74 32.77
N THR A 250 5.25 -26.57 33.34
CA THR A 250 4.47 -26.02 34.45
C THR A 250 3.07 -25.61 33.97
N GLN A 251 2.09 -25.53 34.88
CA GLN A 251 0.74 -25.04 34.55
C GLN A 251 0.78 -23.65 33.88
N ARG A 252 1.72 -22.80 34.29
CA ARG A 252 1.90 -21.47 33.69
C ARG A 252 2.36 -21.56 32.24
N GLU A 253 3.38 -22.38 31.96
CA GLU A 253 3.90 -22.55 30.59
C GLU A 253 2.86 -23.20 29.67
N LEU A 254 2.06 -24.14 30.19
CA LEU A 254 0.95 -24.72 29.45
C LEU A 254 -0.10 -23.64 29.12
N ASN A 255 -0.54 -22.85 30.10
CA ASN A 255 -1.47 -21.75 29.87
C ASN A 255 -0.91 -20.74 28.83
N ASP A 256 0.37 -20.39 28.93
CA ASP A 256 1.05 -19.47 28.01
C ASP A 256 1.17 -20.05 26.58
N ALA A 257 1.27 -21.38 26.43
CA ALA A 257 1.28 -22.04 25.12
C ALA A 257 -0.09 -21.98 24.41
N PHE A 258 -1.18 -22.02 25.17
CA PHE A 258 -2.54 -21.87 24.65
C PHE A 258 -2.96 -20.42 24.44
N LEU A 259 -2.28 -19.48 25.11
CA LEU A 259 -2.48 -18.04 24.91
C LEU A 259 -2.06 -17.59 23.51
N GLY A 260 -2.92 -16.78 22.91
CA GLY A 260 -2.65 -16.12 21.64
C GLY A 260 -1.66 -14.97 21.74
N PRO A 261 -1.11 -14.51 20.60
CA PRO A 261 -0.40 -13.23 20.55
C PRO A 261 -1.34 -12.06 20.89
N ASP A 262 -0.74 -10.93 21.28
CA ASP A 262 -1.44 -9.67 21.51
C ASP A 262 -2.11 -9.14 20.24
N PHE A 263 -3.29 -8.52 20.38
CA PHE A 263 -4.00 -7.86 19.29
C PHE A 263 -3.74 -6.36 19.28
N ASP A 264 -3.04 -5.89 18.26
CA ASP A 264 -2.73 -4.48 18.05
C ASP A 264 -3.89 -3.74 17.35
N ILE A 265 -4.80 -3.19 18.16
CA ILE A 265 -6.00 -2.49 17.70
C ILE A 265 -5.67 -1.28 16.80
N SER A 266 -4.60 -0.54 17.12
CA SER A 266 -4.19 0.65 16.39
C SER A 266 -3.74 0.36 14.97
N LEU A 267 -3.00 -0.74 14.77
CA LEU A 267 -2.54 -1.15 13.44
C LEU A 267 -3.72 -1.60 12.59
N ARG A 268 -4.67 -2.31 13.21
CA ARG A 268 -5.86 -2.78 12.50
C ARG A 268 -6.76 -1.63 12.05
N TYR A 269 -7.02 -0.65 12.92
CA TYR A 269 -7.73 0.57 12.52
C TYR A 269 -6.98 1.31 11.41
N ALA A 270 -5.66 1.47 11.53
CA ALA A 270 -4.86 2.19 10.53
C ALA A 270 -4.98 1.53 9.14
N GLN A 271 -4.93 0.19 9.10
CA GLN A 271 -5.09 -0.56 7.87
C GLN A 271 -6.48 -0.39 7.26
N ILE A 272 -7.54 -0.56 8.05
CA ILE A 272 -8.93 -0.47 7.55
C ILE A 272 -9.20 0.93 7.00
N ILE A 273 -8.85 1.98 7.75
CA ILE A 273 -9.09 3.36 7.33
C ILE A 273 -8.22 3.73 6.13
N ALA A 274 -6.96 3.28 6.05
CA ALA A 274 -6.13 3.53 4.87
C ALA A 274 -6.70 2.88 3.60
N THR A 275 -7.22 1.64 3.69
CA THR A 275 -7.90 0.98 2.56
C THR A 275 -9.12 1.77 2.11
N ILE A 276 -10.00 2.17 3.03
CA ILE A 276 -11.19 2.97 2.69
C ILE A 276 -10.77 4.29 2.05
N PHE A 277 -9.81 4.98 2.66
CA PHE A 277 -9.33 6.29 2.21
C PHE A 277 -8.78 6.23 0.78
N VAL A 278 -7.91 5.27 0.47
CA VAL A 278 -7.31 5.15 -0.88
C VAL A 278 -8.34 4.71 -1.92
N CYS A 279 -9.23 3.76 -1.59
CA CYS A 279 -10.29 3.37 -2.52
C CYS A 279 -11.24 4.54 -2.82
N MET A 280 -11.62 5.32 -1.80
CA MET A 280 -12.44 6.53 -1.99
C MET A 280 -11.70 7.60 -2.79
N MET A 281 -10.41 7.81 -2.53
CA MET A 281 -9.61 8.84 -3.21
C MET A 281 -9.67 8.73 -4.74
N TYR A 282 -9.74 7.50 -5.27
CA TYR A 282 -9.68 7.24 -6.71
C TYR A 282 -10.98 6.70 -7.32
N SER A 283 -12.05 6.53 -6.54
CA SER A 283 -13.27 5.83 -7.01
C SER A 283 -14.07 6.58 -8.07
N ALA A 284 -13.87 7.89 -8.23
CA ALA A 284 -14.53 8.69 -9.27
C ALA A 284 -14.05 8.32 -10.68
N GLY A 285 -12.73 8.27 -10.89
CA GLY A 285 -12.12 7.82 -12.15
C GLY A 285 -11.95 6.30 -12.26
N MET A 286 -11.98 5.56 -11.14
CA MET A 286 -11.85 4.09 -11.13
C MET A 286 -12.92 3.42 -10.27
N PRO A 287 -14.18 3.29 -10.77
CA PRO A 287 -15.31 2.75 -10.00
C PRO A 287 -15.10 1.33 -9.44
N MET A 288 -14.24 0.52 -10.08
CA MET A 288 -13.88 -0.82 -9.60
C MET A 288 -13.27 -0.81 -8.19
N LEU A 289 -12.65 0.30 -7.75
CA LEU A 289 -12.12 0.43 -6.40
C LEU A 289 -13.22 0.40 -5.32
N ASN A 290 -14.46 0.77 -5.64
CA ASN A 290 -15.57 0.62 -4.70
C ASN A 290 -15.90 -0.87 -4.45
N VAL A 291 -15.87 -1.69 -5.50
CA VAL A 291 -16.07 -3.15 -5.40
C VAL A 291 -14.92 -3.77 -4.60
N ILE A 292 -13.68 -3.39 -4.90
CA ILE A 292 -12.50 -3.85 -4.15
C ILE A 292 -12.58 -3.44 -2.68
N CYS A 293 -13.02 -2.21 -2.38
CA CYS A 293 -13.22 -1.75 -1.01
C CYS A 293 -14.29 -2.57 -0.28
N PHE A 294 -15.43 -2.82 -0.91
CA PHE A 294 -16.50 -3.65 -0.34
C PHE A 294 -16.00 -5.06 -0.02
N LEU A 295 -15.32 -5.72 -0.97
CA LEU A 295 -14.75 -7.05 -0.78
C LEU A 295 -13.70 -7.05 0.34
N SER A 296 -12.85 -6.02 0.39
CA SER A 296 -11.87 -5.83 1.46
C SER A 296 -12.56 -5.82 2.83
N MET A 297 -13.62 -5.01 3.00
CA MET A 297 -14.34 -4.92 4.28
C MET A 297 -15.01 -6.23 4.67
N LEU A 298 -15.60 -6.95 3.71
CA LEU A 298 -16.24 -8.25 3.94
C LEU A 298 -15.22 -9.29 4.42
N ILE A 299 -14.09 -9.41 3.72
CA ILE A 299 -13.02 -10.36 4.07
C ILE A 299 -12.39 -9.96 5.42
N PHE A 300 -12.15 -8.67 5.62
CA PHE A 300 -11.63 -8.13 6.87
C PHE A 300 -12.50 -8.50 8.07
N TYR A 301 -13.82 -8.36 7.94
CA TYR A 301 -14.77 -8.74 8.98
C TYR A 301 -14.69 -10.23 9.32
N TRP A 302 -14.79 -11.11 8.32
CA TRP A 302 -14.83 -12.55 8.56
C TRP A 302 -13.50 -13.10 9.07
N VAL A 303 -12.38 -12.65 8.51
CA VAL A 303 -11.06 -13.08 8.97
C VAL A 303 -10.80 -12.59 10.39
N ASP A 304 -11.08 -11.32 10.71
CA ASP A 304 -10.88 -10.83 12.07
C ASP A 304 -11.79 -11.54 13.07
N LYS A 305 -13.05 -11.81 12.70
CA LYS A 305 -13.96 -12.60 13.54
C LYS A 305 -13.39 -13.99 13.83
N LEU A 306 -12.86 -14.68 12.82
CA LEU A 306 -12.19 -15.97 13.00
C LEU A 306 -10.96 -15.84 13.92
N MET A 307 -10.13 -14.81 13.70
CA MET A 307 -8.91 -14.62 14.49
C MET A 307 -9.21 -14.23 15.94
N PHE A 308 -10.27 -13.45 16.22
CA PHE A 308 -10.69 -13.17 17.60
C PHE A 308 -11.16 -14.42 18.34
N LEU A 309 -11.78 -15.37 17.63
CA LEU A 309 -12.27 -16.60 18.24
C LEU A 309 -11.17 -17.66 18.45
N ARG A 310 -10.11 -17.67 17.62
CA ARG A 310 -9.14 -18.77 17.58
C ARG A 310 -7.68 -18.38 17.80
N LEU A 311 -7.29 -17.17 17.40
CA LEU A 311 -5.89 -16.72 17.43
C LEU A 311 -5.60 -15.81 18.62
N TRP A 312 -6.26 -14.65 18.69
CA TRP A 312 -5.90 -13.55 19.57
C TRP A 312 -6.22 -13.83 21.03
N ARG A 313 -5.38 -13.33 21.94
CA ARG A 313 -5.74 -13.25 23.36
C ARG A 313 -6.69 -12.06 23.60
N THR A 314 -7.45 -12.13 24.68
CA THR A 314 -8.34 -11.04 25.09
C THR A 314 -7.54 -9.75 25.26
N PRO A 315 -7.86 -8.67 24.51
CA PRO A 315 -7.17 -7.41 24.64
C PRO A 315 -7.51 -6.71 25.97
N PRO A 316 -6.66 -5.77 26.44
CA PRO A 316 -7.01 -4.91 27.56
C PRO A 316 -8.18 -3.98 27.20
N TYR A 317 -8.84 -3.42 28.22
CA TYR A 317 -9.89 -2.42 28.01
C TYR A 317 -9.32 -1.16 27.35
N TYR A 318 -9.73 -0.89 26.11
CA TYR A 318 -9.34 0.30 25.36
C TYR A 318 -10.38 1.42 25.52
N SER A 319 -9.92 2.67 25.55
CA SER A 319 -10.83 3.83 25.54
C SER A 319 -11.46 4.04 24.15
N ALA A 320 -12.68 4.59 24.10
CA ALA A 320 -13.40 4.87 22.84
C ALA A 320 -12.73 5.95 21.96
N ARG A 321 -11.62 6.54 22.42
CA ARG A 321 -10.92 7.64 21.74
C ARG A 321 -10.36 7.22 20.38
N LEU A 322 -9.79 6.02 20.30
CA LEU A 322 -9.19 5.52 19.05
C LEU A 322 -10.25 5.33 17.97
N GLY A 323 -11.39 4.72 18.31
CA GLY A 323 -12.51 4.54 17.39
C GLY A 323 -13.04 5.89 16.87
N LYS A 324 -13.25 6.86 17.76
CA LYS A 324 -13.68 8.22 17.36
C LYS A 324 -12.67 8.91 16.45
N ALA A 325 -11.37 8.78 16.73
CA ALA A 325 -10.32 9.33 15.88
C ALA A 325 -10.32 8.66 14.49
N ALA A 326 -10.51 7.35 14.43
CA ALA A 326 -10.59 6.61 13.18
C ALA A 326 -11.82 7.01 12.35
N THR A 327 -13.01 7.12 12.95
CA THR A 327 -14.21 7.53 12.22
C THR A 327 -14.13 8.97 11.75
N SER A 328 -13.52 9.89 12.53
CA SER A 328 -13.34 11.29 12.11
C SER A 328 -12.45 11.44 10.87
N LEU A 329 -11.58 10.46 10.57
CA LEU A 329 -10.76 10.48 9.36
C LEU A 329 -11.57 10.20 8.09
N LEU A 330 -12.74 9.55 8.20
CA LEU A 330 -13.62 9.29 7.07
C LEU A 330 -14.25 10.57 6.51
N ASP A 331 -14.49 11.57 7.36
CA ASP A 331 -15.00 12.88 6.93
C ASP A 331 -13.98 13.56 5.99
N TYR A 332 -12.68 13.46 6.30
CA TYR A 332 -11.61 13.95 5.43
C TYR A 332 -11.46 13.11 4.16
N ALA A 333 -11.72 11.80 4.21
CA ALA A 333 -11.72 10.95 3.02
C ALA A 333 -12.76 11.41 2.00
N ALA A 334 -13.94 11.85 2.47
CA ALA A 334 -14.97 12.42 1.59
C ALA A 334 -14.52 13.72 0.93
N LEU A 335 -13.86 14.63 1.67
CA LEU A 335 -13.31 15.86 1.11
C LEU A 335 -12.23 15.59 0.05
N VAL A 336 -11.36 14.62 0.32
CA VAL A 336 -10.30 14.21 -0.61
C VAL A 336 -10.91 13.55 -1.85
N HIS A 337 -11.94 12.73 -1.70
CA HIS A 337 -12.68 12.16 -2.83
C HIS A 337 -13.25 13.26 -3.73
N VAL A 338 -13.91 14.28 -3.17
CA VAL A 338 -14.44 15.40 -3.96
C VAL A 338 -13.32 16.16 -4.68
N GLY A 339 -12.22 16.47 -3.98
CA GLY A 339 -11.08 17.16 -4.59
C GLY A 339 -10.45 16.37 -5.74
N MET A 340 -10.24 15.06 -5.56
CA MET A 340 -9.73 14.19 -6.61
C MET A 340 -10.73 14.01 -7.76
N ALA A 341 -12.03 13.92 -7.46
CA ALA A 341 -13.06 13.81 -8.50
C ALA A 341 -13.11 15.07 -9.37
N ILE A 342 -13.01 16.27 -8.77
CA ILE A 342 -12.93 17.53 -9.52
C ILE A 342 -11.67 17.57 -10.40
N TRP A 343 -10.53 17.10 -9.90
CA TRP A 343 -9.30 17.06 -10.68
C TRP A 343 -9.39 16.06 -11.84
N MET A 344 -9.84 14.83 -11.57
CA MET A 344 -9.96 13.78 -12.60
C MET A 344 -10.98 14.10 -13.68
N LEU A 345 -12.15 14.65 -13.30
CA LEU A 345 -13.24 14.96 -14.23
C LEU A 345 -13.14 16.35 -14.85
N GLY A 346 -12.18 17.16 -14.39
CA GLY A 346 -11.94 18.52 -14.87
C GLY A 346 -10.83 18.59 -15.93
N ASN A 347 -10.20 17.48 -16.28
CA ASN A 347 -9.27 17.39 -17.40
C ASN A 347 -10.07 17.27 -18.71
N ASP A 348 -9.55 17.90 -19.77
CA ASP A 348 -10.29 18.20 -21.01
C ASP A 348 -10.14 17.10 -22.09
N GLU A 349 -9.84 15.85 -21.71
CA GLU A 349 -9.94 14.70 -22.62
C GLU A 349 -11.39 14.22 -22.85
#